data_AF-A0A4U1IMM8-F1
#
_entry.id   AF-A0A4U1IMM8-F1
#
_cell.length_a   1.000
_cell.length_b   1.000
_cell.length_c   1.000
_cell.angle_alpha   90.00
_cell.angle_beta   90.00
_cell.angle_gamma   90.00
#
_symmetry.space_group_name_H-M   'P 1'
#
loop_
_entity.id
_entity.type
_entity.pdbx_description
1 polymer ?
#
loop_
_entity_poly.entity_id
_entity_poly.type
_entity_poly.pdbx_seq_one_letter_code
_entity_poly.pdbx_strand_id
1 'polypeptide(L)'
;MRGASQIRTRLGRPASAGGRRDVEHDRALDIAPHLRQDAGMGETFDPNGTDALRAEVEHLRARLAAAETALTEARTAEAELRAMFTAMTDVVIVMNREGRYLKIAPTGADLLYKPSGDLLGKTLHEVMPPSMADFLLSHVRASLEQQGLVNLEYSMPAGGREIFFSTNITPMSDDVAIVVARDVTDRKRAKEALAEGIRRQAVIDAQEAALSALSTPLIPVTDEIVVMPLIGVLDAQRVQQVMDTLLRGVTERRARTAILDITGISVVDTEVADALVRAARAVQLLGAKVVLTGVRRDVAQTLVEIQADLGGIVTRSTVQSGIAFAMARAG
;
A
#
# COMPACT_ATOMS: atom_id res chain seq x y z
N MET A 1 -13.11 11.95 -49.26
CA MET A 1 -14.23 11.68 -50.17
C MET A 1 -15.15 10.66 -49.51
N ARG A 2 -16.42 11.06 -49.31
CA ARG A 2 -17.68 10.29 -49.50
C ARG A 2 -17.75 8.85 -48.95
N GLY A 3 -18.79 8.43 -48.24
CA GLY A 3 -20.11 9.01 -48.04
C GLY A 3 -21.07 7.91 -47.55
N ALA A 4 -22.11 8.35 -46.86
CA ALA A 4 -23.25 7.58 -46.40
C ALA A 4 -24.06 6.92 -47.53
N SER A 5 -24.79 5.84 -47.23
CA SER A 5 -26.16 5.56 -47.70
C SER A 5 -26.68 4.30 -46.98
N GLN A 6 -27.53 4.41 -45.97
CA GLN A 6 -29.00 4.34 -46.07
C GLN A 6 -29.53 3.20 -46.96
N ILE A 7 -30.20 2.22 -46.34
CA ILE A 7 -31.38 1.54 -46.90
C ILE A 7 -32.47 1.49 -45.83
N ARG A 8 -33.47 2.34 -46.02
CA ARG A 8 -34.84 2.23 -45.49
C ARG A 8 -35.61 1.23 -46.35
N THR A 9 -36.48 0.44 -45.73
CA THR A 9 -37.69 -0.03 -46.41
C THR A 9 -38.89 0.12 -45.49
N ARG A 10 -39.76 1.06 -45.84
CA ARG A 10 -41.14 1.23 -45.38
C ARG A 10 -42.04 0.27 -46.17
N LEU A 11 -43.13 -0.20 -45.55
CA LEU A 11 -44.51 -0.29 -46.06
C LEU A 11 -45.31 -1.13 -45.04
N GLY A 12 -46.53 -0.83 -44.62
CA GLY A 12 -47.53 0.08 -45.18
C GLY A 12 -48.54 0.57 -44.12
N ARG A 13 -49.26 1.62 -44.54
CA ARG A 13 -50.15 2.51 -43.79
C ARG A 13 -51.58 1.95 -43.66
N PRO A 14 -52.43 2.61 -42.83
CA PRO A 14 -53.75 2.13 -42.43
C PRO A 14 -54.83 2.47 -43.48
N ALA A 15 -55.92 1.71 -43.44
CA ALA A 15 -57.14 2.02 -44.18
C ALA A 15 -58.24 2.47 -43.21
N SER A 16 -58.64 3.73 -43.34
CA SER A 16 -59.90 4.28 -42.87
C SER A 16 -60.95 4.14 -43.98
N ALA A 17 -62.14 3.67 -43.65
CA ALA A 17 -63.35 3.89 -44.44
C ALA A 17 -64.53 4.07 -43.47
N GLY A 18 -65.28 5.15 -43.64
CA GLY A 18 -66.40 5.54 -42.78
C GLY A 18 -67.77 5.21 -43.38
N GLY A 19 -68.79 5.60 -42.60
CA GLY A 19 -70.12 5.94 -43.07
C GLY A 19 -71.23 4.92 -42.78
N ARG A 20 -72.12 5.23 -41.83
CA ARG A 20 -73.52 5.64 -42.11
C ARG A 20 -74.28 5.89 -40.80
N ARG A 21 -75.06 6.98 -40.80
CA ARG A 21 -76.18 7.25 -39.88
C ARG A 21 -77.36 6.38 -40.28
N ASP A 22 -78.22 6.04 -39.33
CA ASP A 22 -79.67 5.75 -39.38
C ASP A 22 -80.02 5.30 -37.94
N VAL A 23 -80.52 6.14 -37.02
CA VAL A 23 -81.92 6.55 -36.81
C VAL A 23 -82.92 5.40 -37.06
N GLU A 24 -83.61 5.00 -35.98
CA GLU A 24 -85.07 4.78 -35.86
C GLU A 24 -85.51 3.48 -35.12
N HIS A 25 -86.61 3.65 -34.37
CA HIS A 25 -87.49 2.69 -33.68
C HIS A 25 -86.99 2.07 -32.36
N ASP A 26 -87.37 2.57 -31.19
CA ASP A 26 -88.73 2.67 -30.61
C ASP A 26 -89.49 1.34 -30.61
N ARG A 27 -89.46 0.67 -29.44
CA ARG A 27 -90.56 -0.15 -28.93
C ARG A 27 -90.60 -0.05 -27.42
N ALA A 28 -91.36 0.93 -26.96
CA ALA A 28 -92.06 0.87 -25.69
C ALA A 28 -92.92 -0.42 -25.62
N LEU A 29 -92.80 -1.14 -24.51
CA LEU A 29 -93.83 -2.08 -24.05
C LEU A 29 -94.44 -1.47 -22.81
N ASP A 30 -95.46 -0.66 -23.07
CA ASP A 30 -96.38 -0.11 -22.09
C ASP A 30 -97.52 -1.13 -21.93
N ILE A 31 -97.61 -1.75 -20.76
CA ILE A 31 -98.86 -2.35 -20.26
C ILE A 31 -99.03 -1.93 -18.80
N ALA A 32 -99.46 -0.67 -18.64
CA ALA A 32 -100.57 -0.21 -17.81
C ALA A 32 -100.63 -0.52 -16.29
N PRO A 33 -101.26 0.39 -15.51
CA PRO A 33 -100.84 0.70 -14.15
C PRO A 33 -101.97 0.50 -13.14
N HIS A 34 -101.96 -0.56 -12.35
CA HIS A 34 -102.87 -0.68 -11.21
C HIS A 34 -102.16 -1.37 -10.04
N LEU A 35 -101.82 -0.57 -9.03
CA LEU A 35 -101.79 -0.85 -7.58
C LEU A 35 -101.01 0.27 -6.89
N ARG A 36 -101.65 1.44 -6.78
CA ARG A 36 -101.35 2.32 -5.64
C ARG A 36 -101.91 1.64 -4.40
N GLN A 37 -101.19 1.83 -3.30
CA GLN A 37 -101.52 1.45 -1.92
C GLN A 37 -101.04 0.05 -1.54
N ASP A 38 -99.80 -0.03 -1.07
CA ASP A 38 -99.61 -0.35 0.34
C ASP A 38 -98.21 0.03 0.85
N ALA A 39 -98.22 0.53 2.08
CA ALA A 39 -97.14 0.58 3.07
C ALA A 39 -95.85 1.35 2.72
N GLY A 40 -95.62 2.41 3.49
CA GLY A 40 -94.44 3.24 3.38
C GLY A 40 -93.17 2.56 3.86
N MET A 41 -92.07 2.95 3.23
CA MET A 41 -90.76 3.06 3.85
C MET A 41 -90.08 4.23 3.15
N GLY A 42 -90.06 5.37 3.82
CA GLY A 42 -89.06 6.39 3.48
C GLY A 42 -87.72 5.78 3.87
N GLU A 43 -86.99 5.23 2.90
CA GLU A 43 -85.55 5.06 3.05
C GLU A 43 -84.96 6.46 3.09
N THR A 44 -84.86 6.97 4.32
CA THR A 44 -84.04 8.13 4.63
C THR A 44 -82.64 7.85 4.13
N PHE A 45 -82.27 8.49 3.02
CA PHE A 45 -80.89 8.62 2.59
C PHE A 45 -80.13 9.28 3.74
N ASP A 46 -79.39 8.50 4.54
CA ASP A 46 -78.61 9.02 5.66
C ASP A 46 -77.34 9.67 5.11
N PRO A 47 -77.26 11.01 5.04
CA PRO A 47 -76.10 11.71 4.50
C PRO A 47 -74.85 11.43 5.34
N ASN A 48 -75.03 11.10 6.63
CA ASN A 48 -73.93 10.82 7.56
C ASN A 48 -73.24 9.48 7.28
N GLY A 49 -73.97 8.47 6.79
CA GLY A 49 -73.39 7.16 6.45
C GLY A 49 -72.49 7.20 5.21
N THR A 50 -72.87 8.00 4.20
CA THR A 50 -72.06 8.21 2.99
C THR A 50 -70.82 9.05 3.24
N ASP A 51 -70.91 10.04 4.14
CA ASP A 51 -69.76 10.88 4.48
C ASP A 51 -68.77 10.15 5.40
N ALA A 52 -69.25 9.29 6.30
CA ALA A 52 -68.39 8.41 7.11
C ALA A 52 -67.62 7.39 6.25
N LEU A 53 -68.28 6.76 5.28
CA LEU A 53 -67.63 5.83 4.35
C LEU A 53 -66.63 6.55 3.44
N ARG A 54 -66.95 7.76 2.97
CA ARG A 54 -66.04 8.59 2.18
C ARG A 54 -64.81 9.00 2.99
N ALA A 55 -64.97 9.38 4.25
CA ALA A 55 -63.86 9.71 5.14
C ALA A 55 -62.94 8.50 5.40
N GLU A 56 -63.51 7.31 5.59
CA GLU A 56 -62.72 6.08 5.78
C GLU A 56 -61.95 5.68 4.51
N VAL A 57 -62.57 5.82 3.33
CA VAL A 57 -61.88 5.56 2.05
C VAL A 57 -60.72 6.54 1.84
N GLU A 58 -60.88 7.82 2.17
CA GLU A 58 -59.80 8.80 2.09
C GLU A 58 -58.69 8.51 3.12
N HIS A 59 -59.05 8.06 4.33
CA HIS A 59 -58.08 7.62 5.33
C HIS A 59 -57.26 6.41 4.87
N LEU A 60 -57.93 5.39 4.30
CA LEU A 60 -57.27 4.21 3.75
C LEU A 60 -56.40 4.53 2.54
N ARG A 61 -56.85 5.44 1.66
CA ARG A 61 -56.04 5.93 0.52
C ARG A 61 -54.78 6.66 0.99
N ALA A 62 -54.90 7.52 2.00
CA ALA A 62 -53.75 8.21 2.58
C ALA A 62 -52.75 7.23 3.21
N ARG A 63 -53.23 6.19 3.93
CA ARG A 63 -52.37 5.14 4.48
C ARG A 63 -51.71 4.28 3.40
N LEU A 64 -52.42 3.96 2.33
CA LEU A 64 -51.87 3.21 1.20
C LEU A 64 -50.77 4.02 0.49
N ALA A 65 -51.02 5.30 0.20
CA ALA A 65 -50.03 6.17 -0.41
C ALA A 65 -48.76 6.34 0.48
N ALA A 66 -48.93 6.44 1.80
CA ALA A 66 -47.81 6.50 2.74
C ALA A 66 -47.02 5.16 2.76
N ALA A 67 -47.70 4.03 2.76
CA ALA A 67 -47.06 2.71 2.72
C ALA A 67 -46.33 2.46 1.39
N GLU A 68 -46.89 2.89 0.27
CA GLU A 68 -46.27 2.81 -1.06
C GLU A 68 -45.00 3.68 -1.14
N THR A 69 -45.04 4.87 -0.54
CA THR A 69 -43.87 5.76 -0.45
C THR A 69 -42.77 5.12 0.39
N ALA A 70 -43.10 4.65 1.60
CA ALA A 70 -42.14 3.99 2.49
C ALA A 70 -41.54 2.71 1.89
N LEU A 71 -42.35 1.93 1.15
CA LEU A 71 -41.87 0.75 0.44
C LEU A 71 -40.89 1.11 -0.69
N THR A 72 -41.15 2.21 -1.39
CA THR A 72 -40.28 2.70 -2.47
C THR A 72 -38.95 3.20 -1.90
N GLU A 73 -38.99 3.95 -0.80
CA GLU A 73 -37.78 4.38 -0.08
C GLU A 73 -36.98 3.19 0.45
N ALA A 74 -37.63 2.22 1.08
CA ALA A 74 -36.97 1.00 1.57
C ALA A 74 -36.31 0.19 0.45
N ARG A 75 -37.00 0.02 -0.69
CA ARG A 75 -36.44 -0.64 -1.88
C ARG A 75 -35.24 0.10 -2.45
N THR A 76 -35.28 1.43 -2.43
CA THR A 76 -34.18 2.28 -2.92
C THR A 76 -32.97 2.14 -2.00
N ALA A 77 -33.15 2.26 -0.69
CA ALA A 77 -32.09 2.07 0.30
C ALA A 77 -31.49 0.64 0.25
N GLU A 78 -32.31 -0.39 0.07
CA GLU A 78 -31.85 -1.77 -0.09
C GLU A 78 -30.99 -1.93 -1.37
N ALA A 79 -31.44 -1.36 -2.49
CA ALA A 79 -30.70 -1.40 -3.75
C ALA A 79 -29.35 -0.67 -3.63
N GLU A 80 -29.31 0.48 -2.98
CA GLU A 80 -28.08 1.25 -2.72
C GLU A 80 -27.09 0.47 -1.84
N LEU A 81 -27.56 -0.08 -0.71
CA LEU A 81 -26.73 -0.91 0.16
C LEU A 81 -26.19 -2.15 -0.57
N ARG A 82 -27.04 -2.81 -1.38
CA ARG A 82 -26.63 -3.97 -2.17
C ARG A 82 -25.58 -3.61 -3.21
N ALA A 83 -25.72 -2.47 -3.88
CA ALA A 83 -24.72 -1.99 -4.84
C ALA A 83 -23.38 -1.68 -4.14
N MET A 84 -23.42 -1.05 -2.96
CA MET A 84 -22.22 -0.75 -2.16
C MET A 84 -21.50 -2.04 -1.75
N PHE A 85 -22.22 -3.04 -1.23
CA PHE A 85 -21.63 -4.33 -0.88
C PHE A 85 -21.05 -5.04 -2.09
N THR A 86 -21.77 -5.08 -3.22
CA THR A 86 -21.29 -5.76 -4.44
C THR A 86 -19.97 -5.17 -4.96
N ALA A 87 -19.72 -3.88 -4.75
CA ALA A 87 -18.46 -3.22 -5.10
C ALA A 87 -17.30 -3.51 -4.13
N MET A 88 -17.59 -4.01 -2.91
CA MET A 88 -16.59 -4.37 -1.91
C MET A 88 -16.04 -5.78 -2.13
N THR A 89 -14.74 -5.93 -1.90
CA THR A 89 -14.05 -7.23 -1.94
C THR A 89 -13.94 -7.89 -0.57
N ASP A 90 -14.19 -7.13 0.51
CA ASP A 90 -14.10 -7.60 1.89
C ASP A 90 -15.25 -8.57 2.20
N VAL A 91 -14.99 -9.56 3.05
CA VAL A 91 -16.01 -10.46 3.59
C VAL A 91 -16.76 -9.74 4.70
N VAL A 92 -18.10 -9.66 4.59
CA VAL A 92 -18.94 -9.03 5.62
C VAL A 92 -19.93 -10.05 6.17
N ILE A 93 -19.86 -10.27 7.49
CA ILE A 93 -20.66 -11.27 8.20
C ILE A 93 -21.30 -10.61 9.42
N VAL A 94 -22.55 -10.97 9.70
CA VAL A 94 -23.23 -10.61 10.94
C VAL A 94 -23.32 -11.86 11.81
N MET A 95 -22.85 -11.77 13.05
CA MET A 95 -22.80 -12.90 13.99
C MET A 95 -23.36 -12.52 15.35
N ASN A 96 -23.96 -13.47 16.06
CA ASN A 96 -24.35 -13.27 17.45
C ASN A 96 -23.21 -13.60 18.44
N ARG A 97 -23.47 -13.43 19.74
CA ARG A 97 -22.50 -13.67 20.83
C ARG A 97 -22.04 -15.12 20.97
N GLU A 98 -22.83 -16.09 20.49
CA GLU A 98 -22.43 -17.51 20.41
C GLU A 98 -21.65 -17.83 19.13
N GLY A 99 -21.39 -16.85 18.27
CA GLY A 99 -20.68 -17.05 17.00
C GLY A 99 -21.55 -17.71 15.93
N ARG A 100 -22.88 -17.56 15.98
CA ARG A 100 -23.79 -18.02 14.93
C ARG A 100 -23.79 -17.05 13.75
N TYR A 101 -23.62 -17.56 12.53
CA TYR A 101 -23.75 -16.78 11.31
C TYR A 101 -25.22 -16.38 11.08
N LEU A 102 -25.55 -15.11 11.31
CA LEU A 102 -26.92 -14.59 11.11
C LEU A 102 -27.13 -14.12 9.68
N LYS A 103 -26.14 -13.41 9.12
CA LYS A 103 -26.16 -12.91 7.73
C LYS A 103 -24.75 -12.92 7.16
N ILE A 104 -24.67 -13.11 5.84
CA ILE A 104 -23.43 -13.01 5.07
C ILE A 104 -23.76 -12.12 3.88
N ALA A 105 -23.04 -11.01 3.72
CA ALA A 105 -23.20 -10.17 2.54
C ALA A 105 -22.67 -10.92 1.30
N PRO A 106 -23.20 -10.65 0.09
CA PRO A 106 -22.73 -11.29 -1.14
C PRO A 106 -21.39 -10.71 -1.62
N THR A 107 -20.40 -10.64 -0.73
CA THR A 107 -19.09 -10.00 -0.92
C THR A 107 -17.99 -10.98 -0.51
N GLY A 108 -16.87 -10.97 -1.21
CA GLY A 108 -15.72 -11.83 -0.87
C GLY A 108 -16.08 -13.33 -0.79
N ALA A 109 -17.00 -13.83 -1.62
CA ALA A 109 -17.50 -15.21 -1.52
C ALA A 109 -16.39 -16.27 -1.59
N ASP A 110 -15.38 -16.04 -2.42
CA ASP A 110 -14.21 -16.94 -2.58
C ASP A 110 -13.26 -16.93 -1.37
N LEU A 111 -13.42 -15.95 -0.46
CA LEU A 111 -12.63 -15.78 0.75
C LEU A 111 -13.30 -16.41 1.98
N LEU A 112 -14.55 -16.88 1.86
CA LEU A 112 -15.22 -17.60 2.93
C LEU A 112 -14.57 -18.97 3.17
N TYR A 113 -14.57 -19.43 4.42
CA TYR A 113 -14.06 -20.75 4.78
C TYR A 113 -14.82 -21.89 4.08
N LYS A 114 -16.14 -21.71 3.91
CA LYS A 114 -17.07 -22.61 3.23
C LYS A 114 -18.10 -21.76 2.46
N PRO A 115 -18.82 -22.33 1.47
CA PRO A 115 -19.90 -21.63 0.79
C PRO A 115 -20.91 -21.04 1.79
N SER A 116 -21.46 -19.85 1.49
CA SER A 116 -22.34 -19.12 2.41
C SER A 116 -23.57 -19.93 2.87
N GLY A 117 -24.14 -20.76 2.00
CA GLY A 117 -25.24 -21.66 2.32
C GLY A 117 -24.91 -22.72 3.38
N ASP A 118 -23.63 -23.09 3.51
CA ASP A 118 -23.15 -24.04 4.52
C ASP A 118 -22.77 -23.37 5.83
N LEU A 119 -22.71 -22.04 5.87
CA LEU A 119 -22.33 -21.26 7.05
C LEU A 119 -23.55 -20.68 7.75
N LEU A 120 -24.51 -20.14 7.00
CA LEU A 120 -25.69 -19.47 7.54
C LEU A 120 -26.44 -20.36 8.55
N GLY A 121 -26.74 -19.78 9.70
CA GLY A 121 -27.42 -20.44 10.79
C GLY A 121 -26.54 -21.38 11.63
N LYS A 122 -25.31 -21.70 11.24
CA LYS A 122 -24.39 -22.52 12.07
C LYS A 122 -23.52 -21.63 12.97
N THR A 123 -22.88 -22.23 13.96
CA THR A 123 -21.88 -21.58 14.82
C THR A 123 -20.47 -21.76 14.26
N LEU A 124 -19.53 -20.89 14.68
CA LEU A 124 -18.10 -21.04 14.37
C LEU A 124 -17.61 -22.48 14.64
N HIS A 125 -17.92 -23.03 15.81
CA HIS A 125 -17.50 -24.39 16.20
C HIS A 125 -18.08 -25.51 15.35
N GLU A 126 -19.25 -25.31 14.72
CA GLU A 126 -19.84 -26.29 13.81
C GLU A 126 -19.17 -26.28 12.43
N VAL A 127 -18.53 -25.18 12.04
CA VAL A 127 -18.00 -25.01 10.68
C VAL A 127 -16.50 -25.19 10.59
N MET A 128 -15.72 -24.80 11.61
CA MET A 128 -14.25 -24.74 11.58
C MET A 128 -13.60 -25.41 12.82
N PRO A 129 -12.27 -25.65 12.81
CA PRO A 129 -11.59 -26.31 13.93
C PRO A 129 -11.78 -25.57 15.27
N PRO A 130 -11.88 -26.28 16.40
CA PRO A 130 -12.17 -25.67 17.71
C PRO A 130 -11.22 -24.53 18.09
N SER A 131 -9.92 -24.69 17.85
CA SER A 131 -8.93 -23.66 18.17
C SER A 131 -9.15 -22.34 17.42
N MET A 132 -9.54 -22.41 16.15
CA MET A 132 -9.85 -21.23 15.34
C MET A 132 -11.21 -20.65 15.71
N ALA A 133 -12.19 -21.50 15.97
CA ALA A 133 -13.52 -21.07 16.41
C ALA A 133 -13.45 -20.33 17.75
N ASP A 134 -12.72 -20.88 18.74
CA ASP A 134 -12.47 -20.26 20.04
C ASP A 134 -11.77 -18.90 19.89
N PHE A 135 -10.74 -18.86 19.04
CA PHE A 135 -9.99 -17.63 18.77
C PHE A 135 -10.88 -16.54 18.15
N LEU A 136 -11.67 -16.84 17.12
CA LEU A 136 -12.53 -15.82 16.50
C LEU A 136 -13.69 -15.43 17.44
N LEU A 137 -14.28 -16.39 18.14
CA LEU A 137 -15.39 -16.15 19.05
C LEU A 137 -14.98 -15.28 20.25
N SER A 138 -13.76 -15.45 20.77
CA SER A 138 -13.27 -14.61 21.87
C SER A 138 -13.20 -13.14 21.48
N HIS A 139 -12.83 -12.84 20.22
CA HIS A 139 -12.78 -11.46 19.72
C HIS A 139 -14.17 -10.90 19.43
N VAL A 140 -15.12 -11.72 18.96
CA VAL A 140 -16.54 -11.33 18.85
C VAL A 140 -17.09 -10.95 20.22
N ARG A 141 -16.89 -11.82 21.23
CA ARG A 141 -17.33 -11.55 22.61
C ARG A 141 -16.67 -10.30 23.18
N ALA A 142 -15.36 -10.14 22.99
CA ALA A 142 -14.65 -8.95 23.46
C ALA A 142 -15.23 -7.66 22.86
N SER A 143 -15.56 -7.64 21.56
CA SER A 143 -16.18 -6.48 20.89
C SER A 143 -17.57 -6.15 21.46
N LEU A 144 -18.38 -7.18 21.72
CA LEU A 144 -19.72 -7.04 22.33
C LEU A 144 -19.64 -6.63 23.81
N GLU A 145 -18.71 -7.15 24.58
CA GLU A 145 -18.53 -6.82 26.00
C GLU A 145 -18.04 -5.39 26.19
N GLN A 146 -17.09 -4.97 25.35
CA GLN A 146 -16.51 -3.62 25.40
C GLN A 146 -17.36 -2.57 24.69
N GLN A 147 -18.39 -3.00 23.95
CA GLN A 147 -19.16 -2.14 23.05
C GLN A 147 -18.26 -1.29 22.14
N GLY A 148 -17.27 -1.95 21.52
CA GLY A 148 -16.20 -1.27 20.80
C GLY A 148 -15.60 -2.08 19.66
N LEU A 149 -14.82 -1.38 18.82
CA LEU A 149 -14.08 -1.98 17.71
C LEU A 149 -12.96 -2.89 18.24
N VAL A 150 -12.95 -4.13 17.79
CA VAL A 150 -11.82 -5.06 17.94
C VAL A 150 -11.21 -5.31 16.56
N ASN A 151 -9.91 -5.12 16.44
CA ASN A 151 -9.14 -5.46 15.25
C ASN A 151 -8.24 -6.66 15.54
N LEU A 152 -8.16 -7.58 14.57
CA LEU A 152 -7.24 -8.70 14.62
C LEU A 152 -6.72 -9.03 13.22
N GLU A 153 -5.46 -9.48 13.16
CA GLU A 153 -4.91 -10.11 11.97
C GLU A 153 -4.68 -11.61 12.23
N TYR A 154 -5.08 -12.45 11.28
CA TYR A 154 -4.86 -13.90 11.34
C TYR A 154 -4.69 -14.45 9.93
N SER A 155 -4.28 -15.72 9.83
CA SER A 155 -4.25 -16.44 8.56
C SER A 155 -5.10 -17.70 8.64
N MET A 156 -5.72 -18.05 7.53
CA MET A 156 -6.48 -19.29 7.40
C MET A 156 -6.53 -19.75 5.94
N PRO A 157 -6.74 -21.06 5.72
CA PRO A 157 -6.97 -21.57 4.38
C PRO A 157 -8.36 -21.11 3.87
N ALA A 158 -8.35 -20.44 2.72
CA ALA A 158 -9.56 -20.06 1.98
C ALA A 158 -9.25 -20.10 0.47
N GLY A 159 -10.21 -20.58 -0.33
CA GLY A 159 -10.00 -20.73 -1.78
C GLY A 159 -8.81 -21.62 -2.17
N GLY A 160 -8.42 -22.58 -1.32
CA GLY A 160 -7.30 -23.50 -1.58
C GLY A 160 -5.90 -22.92 -1.33
N ARG A 161 -5.79 -21.72 -0.74
CA ARG A 161 -4.51 -21.08 -0.40
C ARG A 161 -4.55 -20.50 1.02
N GLU A 162 -3.39 -20.27 1.61
CA GLU A 162 -3.29 -19.52 2.87
C GLU A 162 -3.55 -18.03 2.59
N ILE A 163 -4.56 -17.47 3.25
CA ILE A 163 -4.95 -16.06 3.13
C ILE A 163 -4.73 -15.36 4.47
N PHE A 164 -4.11 -14.19 4.44
CA PHE A 164 -4.01 -13.31 5.61
C PHE A 164 -5.20 -12.37 5.65
N PHE A 165 -5.95 -12.40 6.74
CA PHE A 165 -7.07 -11.51 6.99
C PHE A 165 -6.70 -10.42 7.98
N SER A 166 -7.12 -9.19 7.68
CA SER A 166 -7.26 -8.09 8.65
C SER A 166 -8.75 -7.94 8.92
N THR A 167 -9.17 -8.24 10.14
CA THR A 167 -10.58 -8.29 10.52
C THR A 167 -10.91 -7.20 11.52
N ASN A 168 -12.00 -6.48 11.25
CA ASN A 168 -12.64 -5.56 12.17
C ASN A 168 -13.95 -6.17 12.66
N ILE A 169 -14.15 -6.15 13.97
CA ILE A 169 -15.38 -6.59 14.62
C ILE A 169 -15.97 -5.39 15.35
N THR A 170 -17.21 -5.05 15.02
CA THR A 170 -17.92 -3.93 15.63
C THR A 170 -19.30 -4.35 16.12
N PRO A 171 -19.72 -3.96 17.32
CA PRO A 171 -21.06 -4.26 17.80
C PRO A 171 -22.11 -3.50 16.97
N MET A 172 -23.20 -4.18 16.65
CA MET A 172 -24.40 -3.58 16.07
C MET A 172 -25.53 -3.47 17.11
N SER A 173 -25.47 -4.31 18.14
CA SER A 173 -26.33 -4.31 19.33
C SER A 173 -25.63 -5.06 20.47
N ASP A 174 -26.29 -5.22 21.62
CA ASP A 174 -25.74 -5.93 22.78
C ASP A 174 -25.30 -7.38 22.48
N ASP A 175 -25.94 -8.03 21.51
CA ASP A 175 -25.72 -9.46 21.24
C ASP A 175 -25.27 -9.77 19.80
N VAL A 176 -25.17 -8.76 18.94
CA VAL A 176 -24.88 -8.94 17.52
C VAL A 176 -23.73 -8.05 17.08
N ALA A 177 -22.74 -8.64 16.42
CA ALA A 177 -21.58 -7.96 15.87
C ALA A 177 -21.51 -8.12 14.35
N ILE A 178 -20.94 -7.11 13.70
CA ILE A 178 -20.53 -7.14 12.29
C ILE A 178 -19.04 -7.46 12.26
N VAL A 179 -18.68 -8.48 11.48
CA VAL A 179 -17.32 -8.93 11.21
C VAL A 179 -16.99 -8.58 9.76
N VAL A 180 -16.01 -7.72 9.57
CA VAL A 180 -15.50 -7.33 8.26
C VAL A 180 -14.07 -7.84 8.13
N ALA A 181 -13.86 -8.85 7.29
CA ALA A 181 -12.55 -9.47 7.07
C ALA A 181 -12.02 -9.12 5.67
N ARG A 182 -10.85 -8.48 5.64
CA ARG A 182 -10.17 -8.05 4.41
C ARG A 182 -8.97 -8.95 4.11
N ASP A 183 -8.85 -9.42 2.87
CA ASP A 183 -7.63 -10.06 2.39
C ASP A 183 -6.49 -9.03 2.32
N VAL A 184 -5.44 -9.27 3.10
CA VAL A 184 -4.23 -8.43 3.15
C VAL A 184 -2.99 -9.20 2.73
N THR A 185 -3.15 -10.36 2.07
CA THR A 185 -2.08 -11.27 1.66
C THR A 185 -1.04 -10.57 0.79
N ASP A 186 -1.48 -9.93 -0.29
CA ASP A 186 -0.57 -9.24 -1.22
C ASP A 186 0.14 -8.06 -0.54
N ARG A 187 -0.59 -7.31 0.30
CA ARG A 187 -0.03 -6.21 1.09
C ARG A 187 1.03 -6.71 2.08
N LYS A 188 0.79 -7.84 2.77
CA LYS A 188 1.76 -8.44 3.71
C LYS A 188 3.01 -8.93 2.98
N ARG A 189 2.84 -9.66 1.87
CA ARG A 189 3.96 -10.16 1.05
C ARG A 189 4.83 -9.04 0.50
N ALA A 190 4.21 -7.96 0.00
CA ALA A 190 4.96 -6.80 -0.49
C ALA A 190 5.76 -6.11 0.63
N LYS A 191 5.17 -5.97 1.82
CA LYS A 191 5.86 -5.39 2.98
C LYS A 191 7.04 -6.23 3.45
N GLU A 192 6.89 -7.55 3.49
CA GLU A 192 7.96 -8.49 3.86
C GLU A 192 9.09 -8.49 2.83
N ALA A 193 8.76 -8.51 1.54
CA ALA A 193 9.75 -8.43 0.46
C ALA A 193 10.56 -7.13 0.53
N LEU A 194 9.91 -6.00 0.80
CA LEU A 194 10.60 -4.72 0.98
C LEU A 194 11.51 -4.72 2.21
N ALA A 195 11.01 -5.23 3.35
CA ALA A 195 11.79 -5.30 4.58
C ALA A 195 13.06 -6.14 4.41
N GLU A 196 12.96 -7.28 3.73
CA GLU A 196 14.11 -8.13 3.41
C GLU A 196 15.07 -7.43 2.43
N GLY A 197 14.55 -6.68 1.45
CA GLY A 197 15.36 -5.86 0.56
C GLY A 197 16.17 -4.80 1.29
N ILE A 198 15.54 -4.04 2.20
CA ILE A 198 16.21 -3.04 3.05
C ILE A 198 17.29 -3.70 3.93
N ARG A 199 16.97 -4.86 4.53
CA ARG A 199 17.92 -5.59 5.39
C ARG A 199 19.14 -6.05 4.61
N ARG A 200 18.96 -6.55 3.39
CA ARG A 200 20.07 -6.92 2.50
C ARG A 200 20.91 -5.72 2.11
N GLN A 201 20.28 -4.60 1.76
CA GLN A 201 21.00 -3.38 1.41
C GLN A 201 21.86 -2.89 2.58
N ALA A 202 21.31 -2.85 3.80
CA ALA A 202 22.06 -2.45 4.99
C ALA A 202 23.29 -3.33 5.26
N VAL A 203 23.21 -4.64 4.98
CA VAL A 203 24.36 -5.55 5.10
C VAL A 203 25.42 -5.23 4.03
N ILE A 204 25.02 -4.95 2.79
CA ILE A 204 25.93 -4.59 1.70
C ILE A 204 26.64 -3.27 2.05
N ASP A 205 25.89 -2.24 2.46
CA ASP A 205 26.44 -0.93 2.82
C ASP A 205 27.45 -1.04 3.97
N ALA A 206 27.14 -1.87 4.98
CA ALA A 206 28.05 -2.13 6.10
C ALA A 206 29.33 -2.86 5.66
N GLN A 207 29.22 -3.79 4.70
CA GLN A 207 30.38 -4.48 4.13
C GLN A 207 31.25 -3.51 3.32
N GLU A 208 30.66 -2.65 2.49
CA GLU A 208 31.39 -1.63 1.74
C GLU A 208 32.10 -0.63 2.66
N ALA A 209 31.42 -0.18 3.72
CA ALA A 209 32.03 0.70 4.72
C ALA A 209 33.23 0.03 5.44
N ALA A 210 33.09 -1.24 5.81
CA ALA A 210 34.18 -2.00 6.43
C ALA A 210 35.37 -2.20 5.46
N LEU A 211 35.09 -2.49 4.19
CA LEU A 211 36.12 -2.60 3.15
C LEU A 211 36.81 -1.26 2.90
N SER A 212 36.08 -0.14 2.86
CA SER A 212 36.63 1.21 2.71
C SER A 212 37.54 1.58 3.88
N ALA A 213 37.14 1.29 5.12
CA ALA A 213 37.96 1.54 6.31
C ALA A 213 39.30 0.76 6.30
N LEU A 214 39.33 -0.42 5.68
CA LEU A 214 40.54 -1.23 5.53
C LEU A 214 41.45 -0.77 4.37
N SER A 215 40.96 0.11 3.49
CA SER A 215 41.59 0.40 2.20
C SER A 215 42.56 1.59 2.21
N THR A 216 42.63 2.36 3.30
CA THR A 216 43.58 3.49 3.46
C THR A 216 44.11 3.63 4.91
N PRO A 217 44.70 2.58 5.50
CA PRO A 217 45.12 2.62 6.89
C PRO A 217 46.34 3.52 7.08
N LEU A 218 46.29 4.47 8.01
CA LEU A 218 47.50 5.15 8.48
C LEU A 218 48.17 4.28 9.56
N ILE A 219 49.26 3.61 9.19
CA ILE A 219 49.98 2.64 10.02
C ILE A 219 51.10 3.37 10.78
N PRO A 220 51.07 3.45 12.12
CA PRO A 220 52.20 3.96 12.89
C PRO A 220 53.37 2.96 12.84
N VAL A 221 54.56 3.45 12.52
CA VAL A 221 55.82 2.68 12.66
C VAL A 221 56.49 3.00 13.98
N THR A 222 56.49 4.29 14.35
CA THR A 222 56.94 4.81 15.65
C THR A 222 56.05 6.00 16.04
N ASP A 223 56.27 6.59 17.21
CA ASP A 223 55.55 7.80 17.64
C ASP A 223 55.75 9.00 16.68
N GLU A 224 56.89 9.05 15.97
CA GLU A 224 57.21 10.14 15.06
C GLU A 224 57.07 9.78 13.57
N ILE A 225 56.77 8.51 13.24
CA ILE A 225 56.75 8.00 11.86
C ILE A 225 55.44 7.27 11.57
N VAL A 226 54.75 7.72 10.53
CA VAL A 226 53.53 7.06 10.01
C VAL A 226 53.73 6.63 8.55
N VAL A 227 53.11 5.52 8.17
CA VAL A 227 53.07 4.99 6.82
C VAL A 227 51.62 4.93 6.34
N MET A 228 51.35 5.43 5.15
CA MET A 228 50.07 5.33 4.48
C MET A 228 50.23 4.57 3.15
N PRO A 229 49.86 3.28 3.09
CA PRO A 229 49.82 2.53 1.85
C PRO A 229 48.57 2.88 1.05
N LEU A 230 48.78 3.15 -0.23
CA LEU A 230 47.75 3.44 -1.24
C LEU A 230 47.71 2.24 -2.20
N ILE A 231 46.67 1.41 -2.08
CA ILE A 231 46.53 0.15 -2.83
C ILE A 231 45.28 0.19 -3.71
N GLY A 232 45.40 -0.22 -4.97
CA GLY A 232 44.29 -0.32 -5.91
C GLY A 232 44.04 0.96 -6.71
N VAL A 233 42.83 1.13 -7.21
CA VAL A 233 42.45 2.30 -8.01
C VAL A 233 42.21 3.49 -7.07
N LEU A 234 42.81 4.63 -7.39
CA LEU A 234 42.59 5.89 -6.67
C LEU A 234 41.62 6.75 -7.48
N ASP A 235 40.43 7.01 -6.94
CA ASP A 235 39.47 7.95 -7.51
C ASP A 235 39.43 9.26 -6.68
N ALA A 236 38.68 10.26 -7.15
CA ALA A 236 38.58 11.56 -6.50
C ALA A 236 38.06 11.48 -5.05
N GLN A 237 37.11 10.58 -4.75
CA GLN A 237 36.60 10.40 -3.39
C GLN A 237 37.66 9.81 -2.48
N ARG A 238 38.39 8.81 -2.96
CA ARG A 238 39.46 8.15 -2.24
C ARG A 238 40.66 9.06 -2.02
N VAL A 239 40.98 9.93 -2.97
CA VAL A 239 41.97 11.02 -2.80
C VAL A 239 41.64 11.90 -1.61
N GLN A 240 40.38 12.35 -1.48
CA GLN A 240 39.97 13.19 -0.35
C GLN A 240 40.05 12.45 0.97
N GLN A 241 39.67 11.16 0.98
CA GLN A 241 39.76 10.33 2.18
C GLN A 241 41.22 10.08 2.61
N VAL A 242 42.13 9.87 1.65
CA VAL A 242 43.59 9.78 1.85
C VAL A 242 44.10 11.06 2.50
N MET A 243 43.76 12.22 1.91
CA MET A 243 44.17 13.53 2.41
C MET A 243 43.72 13.75 3.86
N ASP A 244 42.43 13.58 4.14
CA ASP A 244 41.86 13.82 5.47
C ASP A 244 42.47 12.88 6.52
N THR A 245 42.60 11.60 6.18
CA THR A 245 43.21 10.59 7.07
C THR A 245 44.68 10.89 7.35
N LEU A 246 45.43 11.32 6.34
CA LEU A 246 46.85 11.64 6.46
C LEU A 246 47.06 12.89 7.34
N LEU A 247 46.37 13.99 7.04
CA LEU A 247 46.52 15.25 7.76
C LEU A 247 46.06 15.13 9.21
N ARG A 248 44.91 14.49 9.45
CA ARG A 248 44.41 14.20 10.80
C ARG A 248 45.41 13.36 11.57
N GLY A 249 45.87 12.25 10.99
CA GLY A 249 46.76 11.33 11.70
C GLY A 249 48.18 11.87 11.93
N VAL A 250 48.72 12.71 11.03
CA VAL A 250 49.99 13.43 11.26
C VAL A 250 49.85 14.38 12.45
N THR A 251 48.72 15.08 12.56
CA THR A 251 48.47 16.06 13.63
C THR A 251 48.23 15.37 14.98
N GLU A 252 47.31 14.40 15.02
CA GLU A 252 46.92 13.68 16.24
C GLU A 252 48.11 12.95 16.87
N ARG A 253 48.97 12.36 16.02
CA ARG A 253 50.14 11.59 16.48
C ARG A 253 51.41 12.42 16.58
N ARG A 254 51.38 13.70 16.17
CA ARG A 254 52.55 14.58 16.08
C ARG A 254 53.70 13.95 15.27
N ALA A 255 53.35 13.25 14.20
CA ALA A 255 54.33 12.57 13.36
C ALA A 255 55.24 13.61 12.70
N ARG A 256 56.56 13.41 12.79
CA ARG A 256 57.54 14.26 12.10
C ARG A 256 57.81 13.79 10.67
N THR A 257 57.50 12.53 10.36
CA THR A 257 57.65 11.96 9.02
C THR A 257 56.42 11.13 8.64
N ALA A 258 55.88 11.40 7.45
CA ALA A 258 54.85 10.59 6.82
C ALA A 258 55.41 9.91 5.56
N ILE A 259 55.22 8.60 5.46
CA ILE A 259 55.64 7.80 4.32
C ILE A 259 54.38 7.46 3.51
N LEU A 260 54.30 7.92 2.27
CA LEU A 260 53.23 7.56 1.34
C LEU A 260 53.74 6.43 0.44
N ASP A 261 53.12 5.26 0.53
CA ASP A 261 53.45 4.11 -0.31
C ASP A 261 52.47 3.99 -1.45
N ILE A 262 52.94 4.24 -2.67
CA ILE A 262 52.14 4.17 -3.89
C ILE A 262 52.42 2.93 -4.73
N THR A 263 53.15 1.95 -4.18
CA THR A 263 53.52 0.72 -4.89
C THR A 263 52.29 -0.02 -5.46
N GLY A 264 51.16 0.03 -4.75
CA GLY A 264 49.93 -0.67 -5.08
C GLY A 264 48.97 0.05 -6.03
N ILE A 265 49.28 1.27 -6.50
CA ILE A 265 48.40 2.02 -7.41
C ILE A 265 48.64 1.51 -8.83
N SER A 266 47.62 1.01 -9.54
CA SER A 266 47.78 0.39 -10.87
C SER A 266 47.76 1.37 -12.04
N VAL A 267 47.03 2.48 -11.92
CA VAL A 267 46.90 3.52 -12.95
C VAL A 267 46.94 4.89 -12.27
N VAL A 268 47.76 5.80 -12.78
CA VAL A 268 47.83 7.19 -12.31
C VAL A 268 47.55 8.10 -13.50
N ASP A 269 46.50 8.89 -13.40
CA ASP A 269 46.24 10.01 -14.29
C ASP A 269 46.81 11.31 -13.70
N THR A 270 46.69 12.40 -14.44
CA THR A 270 47.16 13.73 -14.00
C THR A 270 46.45 14.21 -12.74
N GLU A 271 45.19 13.84 -12.52
CA GLU A 271 44.40 14.26 -11.36
C GLU A 271 44.90 13.58 -10.07
N VAL A 272 45.17 12.28 -10.14
CA VAL A 272 45.76 11.50 -9.06
C VAL A 272 47.19 11.96 -8.75
N ALA A 273 48.00 12.22 -9.77
CA ALA A 273 49.36 12.71 -9.59
C ALA A 273 49.38 14.07 -8.86
N ASP A 274 48.54 15.01 -9.28
CA ASP A 274 48.40 16.32 -8.62
C ASP A 274 47.87 16.18 -7.18
N ALA A 275 46.90 15.29 -6.96
CA ALA A 275 46.40 14.98 -5.63
C ALA A 275 47.48 14.50 -4.65
N LEU A 276 48.36 13.59 -5.08
CA LEU A 276 49.48 13.09 -4.25
C LEU A 276 50.45 14.22 -3.88
N VAL A 277 50.76 15.11 -4.81
CA VAL A 277 51.65 16.26 -4.59
C VAL A 277 51.02 17.25 -3.61
N ARG A 278 49.72 17.56 -3.78
CA ARG A 278 48.97 18.40 -2.84
C ARG A 278 48.97 17.80 -1.43
N ALA A 279 48.81 16.47 -1.31
CA ALA A 279 48.83 15.80 -0.02
C ALA A 279 50.17 15.93 0.68
N ALA A 280 51.24 15.72 -0.08
CA ALA A 280 52.59 15.87 0.45
C ALA A 280 52.87 17.30 0.93
N ARG A 281 52.45 18.32 0.16
CA ARG A 281 52.60 19.73 0.55
C ARG A 281 51.78 20.09 1.79
N ALA A 282 50.54 19.62 1.88
CA ALA A 282 49.71 19.88 3.04
C ALA A 282 50.36 19.31 4.32
N VAL A 283 50.97 18.13 4.25
CA VAL A 283 51.74 17.56 5.37
C VAL A 283 52.99 18.39 5.69
N GLN A 284 53.71 18.91 4.69
CA GLN A 284 54.85 19.81 4.90
C GLN A 284 54.44 21.12 5.59
N LEU A 285 53.28 21.68 5.25
CA LEU A 285 52.73 22.86 5.91
C LEU A 285 52.41 22.60 7.39
N LEU A 286 52.06 21.36 7.75
CA LEU A 286 51.90 20.92 9.14
C LEU A 286 53.25 20.67 9.84
N GLY A 287 54.38 20.89 9.17
CA GLY A 287 55.73 20.77 9.73
C GLY A 287 56.31 19.35 9.69
N ALA A 288 55.67 18.42 8.98
CA ALA A 288 56.14 17.05 8.84
C ALA A 288 56.81 16.80 7.48
N LYS A 289 57.84 15.96 7.47
CA LYS A 289 58.53 15.54 6.23
C LYS A 289 57.72 14.46 5.52
N VAL A 290 57.73 14.48 4.20
CA VAL A 290 57.06 13.46 3.39
C VAL A 290 58.07 12.63 2.64
N VAL A 291 57.91 11.30 2.72
CA VAL A 291 58.68 10.34 1.96
C VAL A 291 57.72 9.60 1.03
N LEU A 292 57.87 9.78 -0.28
CA LEU A 292 57.13 9.04 -1.28
C LEU A 292 57.88 7.76 -1.65
N THR A 293 57.21 6.62 -1.56
CA THR A 293 57.78 5.29 -1.82
C THR A 293 57.01 4.56 -2.92
N GLY A 294 57.69 3.71 -3.69
CA GLY A 294 57.02 2.90 -4.72
C GLY A 294 56.71 3.63 -6.03
N VAL A 295 57.39 4.76 -6.31
CA VAL A 295 57.19 5.52 -7.56
C VAL A 295 57.66 4.67 -8.76
N ARG A 296 56.71 4.26 -9.59
CA ARG A 296 56.97 3.50 -10.83
C ARG A 296 57.20 4.45 -12.01
N ARG A 297 57.65 3.88 -13.14
CA ARG A 297 58.01 4.64 -14.35
C ARG A 297 56.86 5.49 -14.89
N ASP A 298 55.68 4.90 -15.00
CA ASP A 298 54.43 5.54 -15.40
C ASP A 298 54.14 6.78 -14.53
N VAL A 299 54.15 6.62 -13.20
CA VAL A 299 53.89 7.71 -12.25
C VAL A 299 54.94 8.82 -12.34
N ALA A 300 56.22 8.44 -12.47
CA ALA A 300 57.30 9.40 -12.60
C ALA A 300 57.18 10.24 -13.88
N GLN A 301 56.77 9.62 -14.99
CA GLN A 301 56.52 10.34 -16.25
C GLN A 301 55.39 11.35 -16.10
N THR A 302 54.25 10.95 -15.52
CA THR A 302 53.11 11.85 -15.29
C THR A 302 53.48 13.02 -14.39
N LEU A 303 54.23 12.80 -13.31
CA LEU A 303 54.69 13.87 -12.41
C LEU A 303 55.59 14.90 -13.13
N VAL A 304 56.42 14.45 -14.07
CA VAL A 304 57.26 15.34 -14.89
C VAL A 304 56.42 16.10 -15.92
N GLU A 305 55.46 15.43 -16.56
CA GLU A 305 54.57 16.04 -17.55
C GLU A 305 53.73 17.18 -16.96
N ILE A 306 53.20 17.00 -15.74
CA ILE A 306 52.44 18.05 -15.04
C ILE A 306 53.33 19.10 -14.36
N GLN A 307 54.65 19.00 -14.51
CA GLN A 307 55.64 19.86 -13.85
C GLN A 307 55.42 19.94 -12.33
N ALA A 308 55.16 18.79 -11.70
CA ALA A 308 54.92 18.72 -10.27
C ALA A 308 56.13 19.28 -9.50
N ASP A 309 55.89 20.29 -8.67
CA ASP A 309 56.93 20.78 -7.77
C ASP A 309 57.02 19.83 -6.55
N LEU A 310 58.08 19.03 -6.56
CA LEU A 310 58.44 18.04 -5.56
C LEU A 310 59.35 18.61 -4.45
N GLY A 311 59.44 19.94 -4.32
CA GLY A 311 60.23 20.62 -3.31
C GLY A 311 59.99 20.05 -1.91
N GLY A 312 61.06 19.55 -1.29
CA GLY A 312 61.02 18.97 0.06
C GLY A 312 60.36 17.59 0.19
N ILE A 313 59.90 16.98 -0.90
CA ILE A 313 59.41 15.59 -0.92
C ILE A 313 60.59 14.67 -1.18
N VAL A 314 60.82 13.69 -0.31
CA VAL A 314 61.89 12.72 -0.48
C VAL A 314 61.35 11.49 -1.19
N THR A 315 61.97 11.05 -2.26
CA THR A 315 61.58 9.80 -2.94
C THR A 315 62.48 8.64 -2.53
N ARG A 316 61.88 7.46 -2.40
CA ARG A 316 62.55 6.19 -2.07
C ARG A 316 61.95 5.07 -2.89
N SER A 317 62.74 4.05 -3.21
CA SER A 317 62.28 2.96 -4.09
C SER A 317 61.32 2.00 -3.39
N THR A 318 61.46 1.83 -2.07
CA THR A 318 60.65 0.90 -1.27
C THR A 318 60.25 1.48 0.08
N VAL A 319 59.16 0.99 0.67
CA VAL A 319 58.73 1.36 2.02
C VAL A 319 59.83 1.15 3.05
N GLN A 320 60.54 0.02 2.96
CA GLN A 320 61.64 -0.33 3.86
C GLN A 320 62.75 0.74 3.82
N SER A 321 63.14 1.19 2.62
CA SER A 321 64.13 2.26 2.46
C SER A 321 63.61 3.63 2.93
N GLY A 322 62.30 3.87 2.85
CA GLY A 322 61.64 5.04 3.41
C GLY A 322 61.65 5.07 4.93
N ILE A 323 61.33 3.93 5.56
CA ILE A 323 61.38 3.76 7.01
C ILE A 323 62.82 3.94 7.51
N ALA A 324 63.79 3.27 6.90
CA ALA A 324 65.20 3.40 7.28
C ALA A 324 65.69 4.86 7.21
N PHE A 325 65.28 5.59 6.16
CA PHE A 325 65.58 7.01 6.02
C PHE A 325 64.92 7.89 7.09
N ALA A 326 63.66 7.60 7.44
CA ALA A 326 62.93 8.32 8.47
C ALA A 326 63.54 8.09 9.87
N MET A 327 63.89 6.85 10.18
CA MET A 327 64.52 6.48 11.46
C MET A 327 65.89 7.13 11.66
N ALA A 328 66.73 7.19 10.61
CA ALA A 328 68.05 7.81 10.66
C ALA A 328 68.04 9.32 10.95
N ARG A 329 66.87 9.96 10.96
CA ARG A 329 66.67 11.39 11.23
C ARG A 329 65.82 11.68 12.46
N ALA A 330 65.24 10.65 13.06
CA ALA A 330 64.46 10.74 14.30
C ALA A 330 65.35 10.57 15.55
N GLY A 331 66.52 9.91 15.40
CA GLY A 331 67.60 9.89 16.39
C GLY A 331 68.64 10.97 16.13
#